data_AF-A0A2D4HK76-F1
#
_entry.id   AF-A0A2D4HK76-F1
#
_cell.length_a   1.000
_cell.length_b   1.000
_cell.length_c   1.000
_cell.angle_alpha   90.00
_cell.angle_beta   90.00
_cell.angle_gamma   90.00
#
_symmetry.space_group_name_H-M   'P 1'
#
loop_
_entity.id
_entity.type
_entity.pdbx_description
1 polymer ?
#
loop_
_entity_poly.entity_id
_entity_poly.type
_entity_poly.pdbx_seq_one_letter_code
_entity_poly.pdbx_strand_id
1 'polypeptide(L)'
;RSHEDDRPRDEWQRRCTEIVAIDAFHFRRFLDQFAPEKIRRELNKAFCGFSRPGLPLHHLPAVATGNWGCGAFGGDSRLKALIQILAAAEAGRDVVYFTFGDAELMRDIYSMHTFLSGRGQAVGDVYKLLLRYYNEECRGCTTSRPEVKLYPFLYNAVESYINPPEDEEGRGLDD
;
A
#
# COMPACT_ATOMS: atom_id res chain seq x y z
N ARG A 1 24.18 -25.16 -8.32
CA ARG A 1 23.60 -25.60 -9.62
C ARG A 1 23.72 -24.42 -10.57
N SER A 2 24.19 -24.63 -11.80
CA SER A 2 24.12 -23.59 -12.85
C SER A 2 22.67 -23.44 -13.33
N HIS A 3 22.29 -22.26 -13.82
CA HIS A 3 20.96 -21.99 -14.40
C HIS A 3 21.14 -21.54 -15.86
N GLU A 4 20.43 -22.19 -16.77
CA GLU A 4 20.33 -21.78 -18.18
C GLU A 4 19.05 -20.98 -18.36
N ASP A 5 19.19 -19.76 -18.87
CA ASP A 5 18.08 -18.82 -19.07
C ASP A 5 17.61 -18.86 -20.53
N ASP A 6 16.44 -19.45 -20.75
CA ASP A 6 15.78 -19.64 -22.04
C ASP A 6 14.72 -18.57 -22.36
N ARG A 7 14.62 -17.51 -21.53
CA ARG A 7 13.59 -16.47 -21.73
C ARG A 7 13.68 -15.84 -23.12
N PRO A 8 12.53 -15.53 -23.76
CA PRO A 8 12.50 -14.86 -25.06
C PRO A 8 13.29 -13.55 -25.08
N ARG A 9 13.65 -13.11 -26.29
CA ARG A 9 14.27 -11.81 -26.53
C ARG A 9 13.35 -10.91 -27.33
N ASP A 10 13.40 -9.61 -27.04
CA ASP A 10 12.69 -8.60 -27.80
C ASP A 10 13.41 -8.25 -29.11
N GLU A 11 12.85 -7.32 -29.88
CA GLU A 11 13.41 -6.84 -31.16
C GLU A 11 14.82 -6.25 -31.03
N TRP A 12 15.20 -5.80 -29.83
CA TRP A 12 16.52 -5.26 -29.52
C TRP A 12 17.45 -6.31 -28.91
N GLN A 13 17.09 -7.59 -29.01
CA GLN A 13 17.84 -8.73 -28.48
C GLN A 13 18.02 -8.70 -26.95
N ARG A 14 17.22 -7.92 -26.22
CA ARG A 14 17.21 -7.90 -24.75
C ARG A 14 16.35 -9.06 -24.27
N ARG A 15 16.76 -9.76 -23.20
CA ARG A 15 15.89 -10.76 -22.56
C ARG A 15 14.62 -10.07 -22.09
N CYS A 16 13.47 -10.72 -22.23
CA CYS A 16 12.17 -10.25 -21.73
C CYS A 16 12.12 -10.35 -20.20
N THR A 17 12.99 -9.57 -19.54
CA THR A 17 13.16 -9.45 -18.10
C THR A 17 13.38 -7.98 -17.80
N GLU A 18 12.41 -7.39 -17.12
CA GLU A 18 12.48 -6.02 -16.66
C GLU A 18 12.66 -6.01 -15.14
N ILE A 19 13.67 -5.30 -14.65
CA ILE A 19 13.96 -5.16 -13.22
C ILE A 19 14.08 -3.68 -12.91
N VAL A 20 13.45 -3.25 -11.83
CA VAL A 20 13.58 -1.89 -11.31
C VAL A 20 14.13 -1.94 -9.89
N ALA A 21 15.14 -1.10 -9.61
CA ALA A 21 15.69 -0.94 -8.28
C ALA A 21 15.03 0.25 -7.60
N ILE A 22 14.34 -0.01 -6.49
CA ILE A 22 13.76 1.03 -5.63
C ILE A 22 14.22 0.82 -4.18
N ASP A 23 14.80 1.85 -3.58
CA ASP A 23 15.28 1.83 -2.20
C ASP A 23 14.16 2.22 -1.23
N ALA A 24 13.86 1.36 -0.25
CA ALA A 24 12.98 1.71 0.87
C ALA A 24 13.73 2.57 1.89
N PHE A 25 13.01 3.40 2.65
CA PHE A 25 13.57 4.13 3.77
C PHE A 25 13.91 3.15 4.91
N HIS A 26 15.02 3.39 5.60
CA HIS A 26 15.41 2.60 6.77
C HIS A 26 14.83 3.23 8.04
N PHE A 27 13.85 2.56 8.64
CA PHE A 27 13.17 3.00 9.86
C PHE A 27 13.82 2.40 11.10
N ARG A 28 14.41 3.28 11.94
CA ARG A 28 14.96 2.88 13.24
C ARG A 28 13.90 2.82 14.34
N ARG A 29 12.83 3.61 14.21
CA ARG A 29 11.67 3.60 15.09
C ARG A 29 10.45 3.21 14.27
N PHE A 30 9.68 2.25 14.78
CA PHE A 30 8.53 1.69 14.07
C PHE A 30 7.48 2.76 13.71
N LEU A 31 7.22 3.73 14.59
CA LEU A 31 6.20 4.76 14.36
C LEU A 31 6.57 5.78 13.27
N ASP A 32 7.87 5.99 13.01
CA ASP A 32 8.33 7.02 12.05
C ASP A 32 7.78 6.77 10.64
N GLN A 33 7.53 5.50 10.27
CA GLN A 33 7.04 5.15 8.94
C GLN A 33 5.60 5.60 8.64
N PHE A 34 4.81 5.86 9.67
CA PHE A 34 3.43 6.34 9.53
C PHE A 34 3.35 7.85 9.35
N ALA A 35 4.45 8.58 9.56
CA ALA A 35 4.45 10.02 9.37
C ALA A 35 4.11 10.39 7.91
N PRO A 36 3.25 11.40 7.66
CA PRO A 36 2.73 11.71 6.33
C PRO A 36 3.82 11.89 5.27
N GLU A 37 4.93 12.53 5.63
CA GLU A 37 6.07 12.75 4.75
C GLU A 37 6.81 11.46 4.40
N LYS A 38 6.83 10.48 5.31
CA LYS A 38 7.44 9.16 5.09
C LYS A 38 6.55 8.29 4.21
N ILE A 39 5.24 8.24 4.48
CA ILE A 39 4.28 7.56 3.60
C ILE A 39 4.38 8.14 2.17
N ARG A 40 4.35 9.47 2.04
CA ARG A 40 4.47 10.14 0.73
C ARG A 40 5.80 9.83 0.03
N ARG A 41 6.92 9.80 0.77
CA ARG A 41 8.24 9.44 0.21
C ARG A 41 8.20 8.04 -0.40
N GLU A 42 7.62 7.08 0.30
CA GLU A 42 7.57 5.68 -0.13
C GLU A 42 6.59 5.47 -1.29
N LEU A 43 5.43 6.15 -1.27
CA LEU A 43 4.50 6.20 -2.40
C LEU A 43 5.19 6.72 -3.66
N ASN A 44 5.85 7.88 -3.56
CA ASN A 44 6.53 8.49 -4.71
C ASN A 44 7.67 7.62 -5.26
N LYS A 45 8.40 6.93 -4.38
CA LYS A 45 9.47 6.02 -4.77
C LYS A 45 8.92 4.80 -5.52
N ALA A 46 7.88 4.16 -5.00
CA ALA A 46 7.22 3.04 -5.65
C ALA A 46 6.60 3.46 -6.99
N PHE A 47 5.86 4.58 -7.01
CA PHE A 47 5.26 5.14 -8.23
C PHE A 47 6.30 5.41 -9.31
N CYS A 48 7.42 6.05 -8.95
CA CYS A 48 8.54 6.29 -9.88
C CYS A 48 9.09 4.98 -10.48
N GLY A 49 9.18 3.92 -9.68
CA GLY A 49 9.62 2.61 -10.18
C GLY A 49 8.60 1.94 -11.12
N PHE A 50 7.31 2.10 -10.84
CA PHE A 50 6.22 1.41 -11.53
C PHE A 50 5.75 2.13 -12.79
N SER A 51 5.80 3.47 -12.78
CA SER A 51 5.31 4.32 -13.86
C SER A 51 6.14 4.19 -15.14
N ARG A 52 5.46 4.23 -16.28
CA ARG A 52 6.05 4.20 -17.62
C ARG A 52 5.36 5.24 -18.50
N PRO A 53 5.80 6.51 -18.45
CA PRO A 53 5.19 7.58 -19.24
C PRO A 53 5.18 7.27 -20.74
N GLY A 54 4.06 7.53 -21.41
CA GLY A 54 3.93 7.38 -22.86
C GLY A 54 3.63 5.97 -23.36
N LEU A 55 3.51 4.97 -22.48
CA LEU A 55 3.04 3.63 -22.84
C LEU A 55 1.54 3.47 -22.53
N PRO A 56 0.75 2.84 -23.43
CA PRO A 56 -0.63 2.47 -23.13
C PRO A 56 -0.73 1.52 -21.95
N LEU A 57 -1.73 1.70 -21.08
CA LEU A 57 -1.90 0.90 -19.86
C LEU A 57 -2.03 -0.60 -20.14
N HIS A 58 -2.71 -0.99 -21.22
CA HIS A 58 -2.90 -2.40 -21.60
C HIS A 58 -1.61 -3.11 -22.06
N HIS A 59 -0.51 -2.37 -22.22
CA HIS A 59 0.82 -2.93 -22.49
C HIS A 59 1.70 -3.04 -21.24
N LEU A 60 1.23 -2.58 -20.07
CA LEU A 60 2.01 -2.63 -18.84
C LEU A 60 1.81 -3.98 -18.15
N PRO A 61 2.86 -4.79 -17.95
CA PRO A 61 2.73 -6.02 -17.18
C PRO A 61 2.46 -5.71 -15.70
N ALA A 62 1.89 -6.66 -14.97
CA ALA A 62 1.74 -6.54 -13.53
C ALA A 62 3.09 -6.31 -12.81
N VAL A 63 3.06 -5.65 -11.67
CA VAL A 63 4.22 -5.47 -10.80
C VAL A 63 4.39 -6.72 -9.93
N ALA A 64 5.43 -7.51 -10.18
CA ALA A 64 5.84 -8.60 -9.30
C ALA A 64 6.70 -8.04 -8.15
N THR A 65 6.18 -8.08 -6.91
CA THR A 65 6.85 -7.50 -5.73
C THR A 65 6.60 -8.31 -4.45
N GLY A 66 7.03 -7.83 -3.29
CA GLY A 66 6.80 -8.45 -1.99
C GLY A 66 7.05 -7.49 -0.83
N ASN A 67 7.63 -8.00 0.26
CA ASN A 67 7.88 -7.31 1.53
C ASN A 67 9.01 -6.26 1.45
N TRP A 68 8.88 -5.31 0.52
CA TRP A 68 9.85 -4.26 0.22
C TRP A 68 10.18 -3.41 1.46
N GLY A 69 11.44 -3.49 1.89
CA GLY A 69 11.95 -2.72 3.04
C GLY A 69 11.50 -3.22 4.42
N CYS A 70 10.90 -4.41 4.55
CA CYS A 70 10.31 -4.85 5.82
C CYS A 70 11.25 -5.68 6.72
N GLY A 71 12.34 -6.23 6.17
CA GLY A 71 13.33 -6.98 6.93
C GLY A 71 14.33 -6.05 7.62
N ALA A 72 15.57 -6.03 7.14
CA ALA A 72 16.65 -5.22 7.69
C ALA A 72 16.36 -3.71 7.77
N PHE A 73 15.38 -3.20 7.02
CA PHE A 73 15.04 -1.78 6.96
C PHE A 73 13.87 -1.38 7.90
N GLY A 74 13.29 -2.34 8.62
CA GLY A 74 12.33 -2.07 9.70
C GLY A 74 10.93 -1.62 9.28
N GLY A 75 10.58 -1.71 7.99
CA GLY A 75 9.25 -1.41 7.50
C GLY A 75 8.18 -2.40 7.96
N ASP A 76 6.95 -1.93 8.11
CA ASP A 76 5.76 -2.74 8.35
C ASP A 76 5.21 -3.31 7.04
N SER A 77 5.07 -4.62 6.95
CA SER A 77 4.66 -5.28 5.70
C SER A 77 3.23 -4.99 5.28
N ARG A 78 2.31 -4.74 6.22
CA ARG A 78 0.92 -4.40 5.90
C ARG A 78 0.82 -2.96 5.36
N LEU A 79 1.52 -2.01 5.98
CA LEU A 79 1.66 -0.64 5.44
C LEU A 79 2.34 -0.65 4.07
N LYS A 80 3.45 -1.39 3.91
CA LYS A 80 4.21 -1.46 2.65
C LYS A 80 3.42 -2.11 1.52
N ALA A 81 2.59 -3.11 1.82
CA ALA A 81 1.69 -3.68 0.83
C ALA A 81 0.69 -2.64 0.33
N LEU A 82 0.00 -1.91 1.24
CA LEU A 82 -0.91 -0.84 0.85
C LEU A 82 -0.21 0.27 0.05
N ILE A 83 0.97 0.73 0.47
CA ILE A 83 1.75 1.74 -0.27
C ILE A 83 2.03 1.27 -1.71
N GLN A 84 2.42 0.01 -1.89
CA GLN A 84 2.69 -0.52 -3.23
C GLN A 84 1.42 -0.68 -4.06
N ILE A 85 0.30 -1.10 -3.46
CA ILE A 85 -1.01 -1.17 -4.12
C ILE A 85 -1.44 0.21 -4.60
N LEU A 86 -1.37 1.23 -3.75
CA LEU A 86 -1.75 2.61 -4.10
C LEU A 86 -0.86 3.18 -5.21
N ALA A 87 0.46 2.96 -5.14
CA ALA A 87 1.39 3.41 -6.16
C ALA A 87 1.19 2.68 -7.51
N ALA A 88 0.85 1.38 -7.48
CA ALA A 88 0.57 0.61 -8.68
C ALA A 88 -0.77 1.00 -9.32
N ALA A 89 -1.81 1.26 -8.50
CA ALA A 89 -3.09 1.77 -8.97
C ALA A 89 -2.94 3.12 -9.68
N GLU A 90 -2.17 4.06 -9.09
CA GLU A 90 -1.86 5.35 -9.72
C GLU A 90 -1.02 5.20 -11.00
N ALA A 91 -0.17 4.17 -11.09
CA ALA A 91 0.59 3.84 -12.29
C ALA A 91 -0.22 3.04 -13.34
N GLY A 92 -1.48 2.68 -13.04
CA GLY A 92 -2.33 1.86 -13.89
C GLY A 92 -1.81 0.43 -14.11
N ARG A 93 -1.26 -0.20 -13.06
CA ARG A 93 -0.70 -1.55 -13.11
C ARG A 93 -1.30 -2.45 -12.03
N ASP A 94 -1.54 -3.70 -12.38
CA ASP A 94 -1.87 -4.76 -11.42
C ASP A 94 -0.66 -5.12 -10.54
N VAL A 95 -0.91 -5.78 -9.41
CA VAL A 95 0.13 -6.22 -8.46
C VAL A 95 0.08 -7.73 -8.27
N VAL A 96 1.23 -8.38 -8.39
CA VAL A 96 1.45 -9.76 -7.92
C VAL A 96 2.36 -9.69 -6.70
N TYR A 97 1.80 -9.97 -5.52
CA TYR A 97 2.49 -9.80 -4.24
C TYR A 97 2.94 -11.15 -3.65
N PHE A 98 4.24 -11.32 -3.45
CA PHE A 98 4.84 -12.51 -2.85
C PHE A 98 5.19 -12.25 -1.38
N THR A 99 4.49 -12.90 -0.46
CA THR A 99 4.70 -12.75 1.01
C THR A 99 5.83 -13.60 1.57
N PHE A 100 6.48 -14.40 0.72
CA PHE A 100 7.65 -15.22 1.05
C PHE A 100 7.38 -16.21 2.20
N GLY A 101 6.30 -16.97 2.09
CA GLY A 101 5.92 -18.03 3.03
C GLY A 101 4.99 -17.58 4.16
N ASP A 102 4.76 -16.28 4.32
CA ASP A 102 3.82 -15.74 5.31
C ASP A 102 2.37 -15.82 4.80
N ALA A 103 1.67 -16.88 5.19
CA ALA A 103 0.29 -17.12 4.82
C ALA A 103 -0.72 -16.21 5.55
N GLU A 104 -0.38 -15.70 6.73
CA GLU A 104 -1.22 -14.76 7.47
C GLU A 104 -1.21 -13.40 6.79
N LEU A 105 -0.01 -12.87 6.49
CA LEU A 105 0.14 -11.62 5.75
C LEU A 105 -0.55 -11.70 4.39
N MET A 106 -0.48 -12.85 3.70
CA MET A 106 -1.17 -13.06 2.43
C MET A 106 -2.68 -12.87 2.59
N ARG A 107 -3.29 -13.52 3.58
CA ARG A 107 -4.73 -13.39 3.85
C ARG A 107 -5.11 -11.96 4.22
N ASP A 108 -4.30 -11.30 5.03
CA ASP A 108 -4.55 -9.94 5.47
C ASP A 108 -4.51 -8.94 4.31
N ILE A 109 -3.48 -9.01 3.45
CA ILE A 109 -3.36 -8.16 2.26
C ILE A 109 -4.54 -8.41 1.32
N TYR A 110 -4.87 -9.67 1.05
CA TYR A 110 -6.00 -10.03 0.21
C TYR A 110 -7.33 -9.48 0.76
N SER A 111 -7.58 -9.66 2.06
CA SER A 111 -8.82 -9.24 2.71
C SER A 111 -8.95 -7.71 2.70
N MET A 112 -7.88 -6.99 3.03
CA MET A 112 -7.87 -5.53 3.02
C MET A 112 -8.07 -4.96 1.61
N HIS A 113 -7.37 -5.51 0.60
CA HIS A 113 -7.55 -5.10 -0.79
C HIS A 113 -9.00 -5.34 -1.26
N THR A 114 -9.55 -6.52 -0.99
CA THR A 114 -10.92 -6.89 -1.37
C THR A 114 -11.94 -5.98 -0.69
N PHE A 115 -11.74 -5.68 0.59
CA PHE A 115 -12.60 -4.78 1.35
C PHE A 115 -12.58 -3.36 0.78
N LEU A 116 -11.41 -2.75 0.63
CA LEU A 116 -11.30 -1.39 0.10
C LEU A 116 -11.87 -1.28 -1.31
N SER A 117 -11.58 -2.25 -2.18
CA SER A 117 -12.09 -2.30 -3.56
C SER A 117 -13.61 -2.49 -3.59
N GLY A 118 -14.14 -3.41 -2.77
CA GLY A 118 -15.58 -3.67 -2.66
C GLY A 118 -16.38 -2.49 -2.10
N ARG A 119 -15.72 -1.57 -1.40
CA ARG A 119 -16.30 -0.30 -0.90
C ARG A 119 -15.98 0.90 -1.80
N GLY A 120 -15.43 0.68 -2.99
CA GLY A 120 -15.15 1.74 -3.97
C GLY A 120 -14.15 2.79 -3.50
N GLN A 121 -13.24 2.46 -2.57
CA GLN A 121 -12.26 3.42 -2.06
C GLN A 121 -11.22 3.76 -3.13
N ALA A 122 -11.12 5.03 -3.52
CA ALA A 122 -10.09 5.48 -4.44
C ALA A 122 -8.73 5.63 -3.73
N VAL A 123 -7.65 5.78 -4.51
CA VAL A 123 -6.28 5.97 -3.99
C VAL A 123 -6.22 7.12 -2.97
N GLY A 124 -6.88 8.23 -3.29
CA GLY A 124 -6.94 9.41 -2.41
C GLY A 124 -7.68 9.16 -1.09
N ASP A 125 -8.69 8.29 -1.08
CA ASP A 125 -9.48 8.00 0.12
C ASP A 125 -8.69 7.11 1.08
N VAL A 126 -8.04 6.06 0.56
CA VAL A 126 -7.14 5.23 1.35
C VAL A 126 -5.97 6.05 1.90
N TYR A 127 -5.40 6.98 1.10
CA TYR A 127 -4.36 7.88 1.59
C TYR A 127 -4.84 8.75 2.76
N LYS A 128 -6.05 9.32 2.68
CA LYS A 128 -6.65 10.08 3.79
C LYS A 128 -6.83 9.21 5.04
N LEU A 129 -7.23 7.94 4.89
CA LEU A 129 -7.32 7.01 6.02
C LEU A 129 -5.96 6.74 6.68
N LEU A 130 -4.88 6.62 5.89
CA LEU A 130 -3.52 6.52 6.43
C LEU A 130 -3.11 7.77 7.22
N LEU A 131 -3.50 8.96 6.74
CA LEU A 131 -3.27 10.21 7.48
C LEU A 131 -4.08 10.28 8.78
N ARG A 132 -5.33 9.81 8.77
CA ARG A 132 -6.15 9.67 9.98
C ARG A 132 -5.50 8.73 10.98
N TYR A 133 -5.09 7.54 10.56
CA TYR A 133 -4.37 6.59 11.41
C TYR A 133 -3.12 7.19 12.06
N TYR A 134 -2.33 7.96 11.30
CA TYR A 134 -1.20 8.67 11.87
C TYR A 134 -1.62 9.64 12.98
N ASN A 135 -2.64 10.47 12.73
CA ASN A 135 -3.07 11.49 13.68
C ASN A 135 -3.72 10.90 14.94
N GLU A 136 -4.54 9.86 14.78
CA GLU A 136 -5.32 9.24 15.86
C GLU A 136 -4.47 8.25 16.67
N GLU A 137 -3.67 7.42 16.01
CA GLU A 137 -2.99 6.29 16.68
C GLU A 137 -1.48 6.48 16.85
N CYS A 138 -0.81 7.29 16.01
CA CYS A 138 0.66 7.33 15.97
C CYS A 138 1.29 8.61 16.54
N ARG A 139 0.75 9.79 16.21
CA ARG A 139 1.41 11.09 16.45
C ARG A 139 1.67 11.38 17.92
N GLY A 140 0.73 11.03 18.80
CA GLY A 140 0.83 11.19 20.25
C GLY A 140 1.25 9.91 20.99
N CYS A 141 1.56 8.84 20.26
CA CYS A 141 1.84 7.53 20.85
C CYS A 141 3.15 7.57 21.66
N THR A 142 3.07 7.21 22.94
CA THR A 142 4.23 7.17 23.85
C THR A 142 4.93 5.81 23.86
N THR A 143 4.27 4.77 23.36
CA THR A 143 4.79 3.41 23.24
C THR A 143 5.53 3.20 21.91
N SER A 144 6.23 2.06 21.78
CA SER A 144 6.96 1.72 20.55
C SER A 144 6.06 1.36 19.37
N ARG A 145 4.79 1.00 19.65
CA ARG A 145 3.75 0.62 18.68
C ARG A 145 2.41 1.18 19.15
N PRO A 146 1.49 1.51 18.22
CA PRO A 146 0.14 1.93 18.58
C PRO A 146 -0.64 0.73 19.11
N GLU A 147 -1.65 1.01 19.94
CA GLU A 147 -2.54 -0.02 20.49
C GLU A 147 -3.40 -0.64 19.38
N VAL A 148 -4.01 0.20 18.55
CA VAL A 148 -4.76 -0.23 17.37
C VAL A 148 -3.80 -0.39 16.19
N LYS A 149 -3.83 -1.57 15.55
CA LYS A 149 -3.05 -1.83 14.33
C LYS A 149 -3.74 -1.19 13.11
N LEU A 150 -2.94 -0.90 12.08
CA LEU A 150 -3.40 -0.25 10.85
C LEU A 150 -4.65 -0.90 10.23
N TYR A 151 -4.63 -2.20 9.95
CA TYR A 151 -5.74 -2.83 9.23
C TYR A 151 -7.06 -2.84 10.02
N PRO A 152 -7.08 -3.22 11.31
CA PRO A 152 -8.26 -3.02 12.16
C PRO A 152 -8.79 -1.59 12.16
N PHE A 153 -7.90 -0.59 12.24
CA PHE A 153 -8.30 0.82 12.15
C PHE A 153 -8.99 1.13 10.82
N LEU A 154 -8.42 0.68 9.70
CA LEU A 154 -8.98 0.92 8.36
C LEU A 154 -10.37 0.29 8.17
N TYR A 155 -10.59 -0.94 8.66
CA TYR A 155 -11.90 -1.57 8.63
C TYR A 155 -12.95 -0.71 9.35
N ASN A 156 -12.67 -0.38 10.62
CA ASN A 156 -13.57 0.42 11.44
C ASN A 156 -13.83 1.80 10.81
N ALA A 157 -12.77 2.47 10.35
CA ALA A 157 -12.87 3.83 9.81
C ALA A 157 -13.73 3.91 8.54
N VAL A 158 -13.71 2.88 7.68
CA VAL A 158 -14.52 2.80 6.46
C VAL A 158 -15.97 2.42 6.82
N GLU A 159 -16.17 1.48 7.74
CA GLU A 159 -17.53 1.07 8.15
C GLU A 159 -18.31 2.20 8.81
N SER A 160 -17.68 2.98 9.70
CA SER A 160 -18.32 4.12 10.36
C SER A 160 -18.68 5.27 9.40
N TYR A 161 -18.02 5.37 8.24
CA TYR A 161 -18.33 6.39 7.25
C TYR A 161 -19.50 5.99 6.34
N ILE A 162 -19.64 4.69 6.05
CA ILE A 162 -20.70 4.16 5.18
C ILE A 162 -22.00 3.97 5.95
N ASN A 163 -21.91 3.62 7.24
CA ASN A 163 -23.05 3.47 8.14
C ASN A 163 -22.90 4.49 9.29
N PRO A 164 -23.19 5.78 9.08
CA PRO A 164 -23.21 6.74 10.16
C PRO A 164 -24.24 6.32 11.22
N PRO A 165 -23.95 6.46 12.52
CA PRO A 165 -24.93 6.17 13.56
C PRO A 165 -26.18 7.05 13.38
N GLU A 166 -27.37 6.48 13.57
CA GLU A 166 -28.70 7.08 13.31
C GLU A 166 -29.03 8.34 14.16
N ASP A 167 -28.08 8.87 14.94
CA ASP A 167 -28.33 9.87 15.99
C ASP A 167 -28.10 11.34 15.57
N GLU A 168 -27.89 11.65 14.28
CA GLU A 168 -27.75 13.04 13.79
C GLU A 168 -28.83 13.49 12.76
N GLU A 169 -29.98 12.83 12.68
CA GLU A 169 -31.19 13.38 12.02
C GLU A 169 -32.18 13.92 13.08
N GLY A 170 -31.77 14.95 13.81
CA GLY A 170 -32.55 15.40 14.97
C GLY A 170 -32.27 16.79 15.49
N ARG A 171 -31.99 17.77 14.62
CA ARG A 171 -32.11 19.19 14.97
C ARG A 171 -32.86 19.93 13.88
N GLY A 172 -34.18 19.93 14.04
CA GLY A 172 -35.08 20.79 13.30
C GLY A 172 -34.67 22.25 13.43
N LEU A 173 -34.71 22.95 12.30
CA LEU A 173 -34.75 24.40 12.25
C LEU A 173 -36.20 24.82 12.47
N ASP A 174 -36.57 25.01 13.73
CA ASP A 174 -37.62 25.96 14.09
C ASP A 174 -36.91 27.28 14.45
N ASP A 175 -37.00 28.25 13.54
CA ASP A 175 -37.21 29.70 13.78
C ASP A 175 -37.18 30.45 12.43
#